data_AF-A0A951ZM97-F1
#
_entry.id   AF-A0A951ZM97-F1
#
_cell.length_a   1.000
_cell.length_b   1.000
_cell.length_c   1.000
_cell.angle_alpha   90.00
_cell.angle_beta   90.00
_cell.angle_gamma   90.00
#
_symmetry.space_group_name_H-M   'P 1'
#
loop_
_entity.id
_entity.type
_entity.pdbx_description
1 polymer ?
#
loop_
_entity_poly.entity_id
_entity_poly.type
_entity_poly.pdbx_seq_one_letter_code
_entity_poly.pdbx_strand_id
1 'polypeptide(L)'
;MITKEALLKIIYQAVADFNTMQEADEQLQPQPDQILFSRPGFTKEGVLDSMGLVNFLVTLDDILDQNEATQEIQFDISETLDKKESILASIDTLANHILDKNKKS
;
A
#
# COMPACT_ATOMS: atom_id res chain seq x y z
N MET A 1 -4.16 2.89 -19.22
CA MET A 1 -4.13 1.81 -18.22
C MET A 1 -2.72 1.70 -17.65
N ILE A 2 -2.56 1.92 -16.35
CA ILE A 2 -1.25 1.86 -15.69
C ILE A 2 -0.72 0.42 -15.64
N THR A 3 0.60 0.24 -15.75
CA THR A 3 1.24 -1.07 -15.57
C THR A 3 1.50 -1.35 -14.09
N LYS A 4 1.63 -2.64 -13.73
CA LYS A 4 1.99 -3.02 -12.35
C LYS A 4 3.32 -2.40 -11.90
N GLU A 5 4.31 -2.37 -12.79
CA GLU A 5 5.60 -1.76 -12.49
C GLU A 5 5.51 -0.26 -12.23
N ALA A 6 4.67 0.45 -12.99
CA ALA A 6 4.43 1.87 -12.77
C ALA A 6 3.70 2.12 -11.44
N LEU A 7 2.67 1.31 -11.13
CA LEU A 7 1.97 1.41 -9.85
C LEU A 7 2.89 1.11 -8.66
N LEU A 8 3.76 0.09 -8.76
CA LEU A 8 4.73 -0.22 -7.70
C LEU A 8 5.67 0.96 -7.44
N LYS A 9 6.13 1.67 -8.48
CA LYS A 9 6.95 2.88 -8.30
C LYS A 9 6.21 3.97 -7.54
N ILE A 10 4.90 4.11 -7.78
CA ILE A 10 4.05 5.07 -7.07
C ILE A 10 3.87 4.64 -5.60
N ILE A 11 3.63 3.36 -5.35
CA ILE A 11 3.57 2.84 -3.97
C ILE A 11 4.91 3.01 -3.25
N TYR A 12 6.04 2.87 -3.94
CA TYR A 12 7.36 3.14 -3.36
C TYR A 12 7.58 4.61 -3.06
N GLN A 13 7.00 5.53 -3.84
CA GLN A 13 6.97 6.94 -3.47
C GLN A 13 6.17 7.14 -2.17
N ALA A 14 5.02 6.47 -2.02
CA ALA A 14 4.24 6.50 -0.78
C ALA A 14 5.00 5.92 0.41
N VAL A 15 5.78 4.85 0.19
CA VAL A 15 6.69 4.31 1.22
C VAL A 15 7.75 5.34 1.60
N ALA A 16 8.37 6.01 0.62
CA ALA A 16 9.39 7.02 0.90
C ALA A 16 8.81 8.19 1.71
N ASP A 17 7.67 8.72 1.30
CA ASP A 17 6.99 9.83 1.97
C ASP A 17 6.53 9.42 3.39
N PHE A 18 5.93 8.24 3.53
CA PHE A 18 5.55 7.68 4.83
C PHE A 18 6.75 7.55 5.76
N ASN A 19 7.87 7.02 5.27
CA ASN A 19 9.09 6.81 6.06
C ASN A 19 9.73 8.12 6.55
N THR A 20 9.45 9.27 5.91
CA THR A 20 9.93 10.56 6.43
C THR A 20 9.32 10.93 7.78
N MET A 21 8.19 10.30 8.13
CA MET A 21 7.43 10.52 9.36
C MET A 21 7.64 9.42 10.40
N GLN A 22 8.47 8.40 10.12
CA GLN A 22 8.69 7.24 10.99
C GLN A 22 10.09 7.23 11.60
N GLU A 23 10.24 6.57 12.75
CA GLU A 23 11.56 6.21 13.29
C GLU A 23 12.23 5.12 12.43
N ALA A 24 13.55 5.00 12.50
CA ALA A 24 14.33 4.17 11.58
C ALA A 24 13.98 2.67 11.64
N ASP A 25 13.54 2.18 12.78
CA ASP A 25 13.10 0.80 13.02
C ASP A 25 11.64 0.52 12.60
N GLU A 26 10.88 1.58 12.30
CA GLU A 26 9.48 1.52 11.84
C GLU A 26 9.34 1.78 10.33
N GLN A 27 10.46 1.96 9.62
CA GLN A 27 10.47 2.24 8.19
C GLN A 27 10.15 0.99 7.34
N LEU A 28 9.30 1.18 6.35
CA LEU A 28 9.01 0.20 5.33
C LEU A 28 10.12 0.12 4.28
N GLN A 29 10.39 -1.08 3.77
CA GLN A 29 11.28 -1.25 2.62
C GLN A 29 10.49 -1.12 1.30
N PRO A 30 10.99 -0.38 0.29
CA PRO A 30 10.32 -0.22 -1.01
C PRO A 30 10.54 -1.45 -1.90
N GLN A 31 9.99 -2.59 -1.48
CA GLN A 31 10.11 -3.87 -2.18
C GLN A 31 8.79 -4.64 -2.18
N PRO A 32 8.51 -5.49 -3.20
CA PRO A 32 7.20 -6.12 -3.37
C PRO A 32 6.81 -7.03 -2.20
N ASP A 33 7.78 -7.71 -1.58
CA ASP A 33 7.60 -8.65 -0.48
C ASP A 33 7.56 -7.99 0.90
N GLN A 34 7.65 -6.66 0.98
CA GLN A 34 7.46 -5.93 2.23
C GLN A 34 6.05 -6.20 2.78
N ILE A 35 6.01 -6.81 3.96
CA ILE A 35 4.77 -7.10 4.68
C ILE A 35 4.27 -5.80 5.32
N LEU A 36 3.01 -5.43 5.04
CA LEU A 36 2.39 -4.24 5.63
C LEU A 36 1.60 -4.61 6.88
N PHE A 37 0.86 -5.71 6.83
CA PHE A 37 0.05 -6.23 7.92
C PHE A 37 0.35 -7.71 8.16
N SER A 38 0.52 -8.09 9.43
CA SER A 38 0.71 -9.49 9.85
C SER A 38 -0.42 -9.97 10.74
N ARG A 39 -0.82 -11.23 10.56
CA ARG A 39 -1.76 -11.94 11.43
C ARG A 39 -0.98 -12.83 12.42
N PRO A 40 -1.44 -12.97 13.68
CA PRO A 40 -0.86 -13.93 14.61
C PRO A 40 -0.80 -15.34 14.00
N GLY A 41 0.41 -15.91 13.92
CA GLY A 41 0.64 -17.32 13.57
C GLY A 41 0.92 -17.64 12.10
N PHE A 42 1.03 -16.67 11.18
CA PHE A 42 1.18 -16.97 9.74
C PHE A 42 2.45 -16.45 9.04
N THR A 43 3.11 -15.35 9.47
CA THR A 43 4.32 -14.81 8.79
C THR A 43 5.14 -13.85 9.67
N LYS A 44 6.34 -13.45 9.18
CA LYS A 44 7.16 -12.33 9.72
C LYS A 44 6.26 -11.16 10.15
N GLU A 45 6.58 -10.56 11.29
CA GLU A 45 5.87 -9.40 11.81
C GLU A 45 5.88 -8.27 10.77
N GLY A 46 4.69 -7.79 10.44
CA GLY A 46 4.49 -6.57 9.68
C GLY A 46 4.95 -5.40 10.52
N VAL A 47 5.54 -4.41 9.86
CA VAL A 47 6.17 -3.28 10.54
C VAL A 47 5.12 -2.31 11.12
N LEU A 48 3.93 -2.27 10.52
CA LEU A 48 2.92 -1.27 10.85
C LEU A 48 1.92 -1.80 11.88
N ASP A 49 1.68 -0.98 12.90
CA ASP A 49 0.51 -1.12 13.76
C ASP A 49 -0.76 -0.61 13.06
N SER A 50 -1.90 -0.61 13.77
CA SER A 50 -3.17 -0.18 13.19
C SER A 50 -3.19 1.30 12.77
N MET A 51 -2.42 2.16 13.45
CA MET A 51 -2.35 3.59 13.14
C MET A 51 -1.38 3.86 11.99
N GLY A 52 -0.21 3.20 12.00
CA GLY A 52 0.76 3.21 10.91
C GLY A 52 0.14 2.73 9.59
N LEU A 53 -0.71 1.70 9.64
CA LEU A 53 -1.45 1.23 8.46
C LEU A 53 -2.36 2.32 7.90
N VAL A 54 -3.21 2.93 8.74
CA VAL A 54 -4.11 4.00 8.27
C VAL A 54 -3.31 5.16 7.68
N ASN A 55 -2.26 5.61 8.36
CA ASN A 55 -1.40 6.69 7.90
C ASN A 55 -0.73 6.37 6.56
N PHE A 56 -0.25 5.13 6.38
CA PHE A 56 0.32 4.69 5.12
C PHE A 56 -0.73 4.67 4.00
N LEU A 57 -1.94 4.15 4.26
CA LEU A 57 -3.01 4.11 3.26
C LEU A 57 -3.46 5.51 2.84
N VAL A 58 -3.55 6.46 3.77
CA VAL A 58 -3.85 7.86 3.46
C VAL A 58 -2.74 8.49 2.62
N THR A 59 -1.48 8.25 2.99
CA THR A 59 -0.31 8.73 2.22
C THR A 59 -0.33 8.18 0.80
N LEU A 60 -0.69 6.90 0.64
CA LEU A 60 -0.83 6.27 -0.67
C LEU A 60 -1.97 6.89 -1.49
N ASP A 61 -3.13 7.13 -0.87
CA ASP A 61 -4.29 7.76 -1.50
C ASP A 61 -3.94 9.15 -2.05
N ASP A 62 -3.31 9.99 -1.21
CA ASP A 62 -2.85 11.33 -1.59
C ASP A 62 -1.89 11.30 -2.79
N ILE A 63 -0.99 10.32 -2.85
CA ILE A 63 -0.02 10.18 -3.93
C ILE A 63 -0.66 9.65 -5.21
N LEU A 64 -1.65 8.75 -5.10
CA LEU A 64 -2.43 8.28 -6.24
C LEU A 64 -3.24 9.44 -6.85
N ASP A 65 -3.80 10.32 -6.04
CA ASP A 65 -4.55 11.48 -6.52
C ASP A 65 -3.67 12.55 -7.19
N GLN A 66 -2.45 12.74 -6.68
CA GLN A 66 -1.48 13.69 -7.22
C GLN A 66 -0.83 13.22 -8.53
N ASN A 67 -0.85 11.93 -8.82
CA ASN A 67 -0.17 11.38 -9.99
C ASN A 67 -1.13 11.27 -11.19
N GLU A 68 -0.79 11.97 -12.28
CA GLU A 68 -1.60 12.00 -13.50
C GLU A 68 -1.87 10.61 -14.09
N ALA A 69 -0.95 9.65 -13.90
CA ALA A 69 -1.10 8.29 -14.40
C ALA A 69 -2.11 7.44 -13.60
N THR A 70 -2.56 7.93 -12.45
CA THR A 70 -3.45 7.23 -11.51
C THR A 70 -4.76 7.95 -11.22
N GLN A 71 -5.07 9.07 -11.89
CA GLN A 71 -6.33 9.81 -11.65
C GLN A 71 -7.61 9.01 -11.93
N GLU A 72 -7.52 7.96 -12.75
CA GLU A 72 -8.65 7.06 -13.02
C GLU A 72 -8.74 5.89 -12.03
N ILE A 73 -7.77 5.76 -11.12
CA ILE A 73 -7.72 4.69 -10.14
C ILE A 73 -8.66 5.02 -8.99
N GLN A 74 -9.60 4.12 -8.73
CA GLN A 74 -10.37 4.14 -7.49
C GLN A 74 -9.61 3.37 -6.42
N PHE A 75 -9.20 4.09 -5.37
CA PHE A 75 -8.68 3.52 -4.14
C PHE A 75 -9.69 3.75 -3.01
N ASP A 76 -10.01 2.69 -2.26
CA ASP A 76 -10.95 2.77 -1.14
C ASP A 76 -10.26 2.23 0.11
N ILE A 77 -9.89 3.14 0.99
CA ILE A 77 -9.21 2.82 2.25
C ILE A 77 -10.12 1.96 3.14
N SER A 78 -11.43 2.21 3.17
CA SER A 78 -12.37 1.48 4.02
C SER A 78 -12.46 0.03 3.58
N GLU A 79 -12.64 -0.21 2.28
CA GLU A 79 -12.63 -1.58 1.73
C GLU A 79 -11.30 -2.29 2.00
N THR A 80 -10.19 -1.55 1.84
CA THR A 80 -8.84 -2.07 2.06
C THR A 80 -8.64 -2.52 3.52
N LEU A 81 -9.14 -1.75 4.48
CA LEU A 81 -9.06 -2.07 5.91
C LEU A 81 -9.99 -3.22 6.33
N ASP A 82 -11.16 -3.34 5.72
CA ASP A 82 -12.08 -4.47 5.92
C ASP A 82 -11.45 -5.80 5.49
N LYS A 83 -10.70 -5.76 4.38
CA LYS A 83 -10.03 -6.92 3.78
C LYS A 83 -8.50 -6.93 4.03
N LYS A 84 -8.03 -6.23 5.07
CA LYS A 84 -6.61 -5.99 5.37
C LYS A 84 -5.75 -7.25 5.36
N GLU A 85 -6.26 -8.37 5.88
CA GLU A 85 -5.51 -9.63 5.92
C GLU A 85 -5.16 -10.15 4.52
N SER A 86 -6.02 -9.87 3.54
CA SER A 86 -5.85 -10.32 2.16
C SER A 86 -5.18 -9.30 1.27
N ILE A 87 -5.40 -8.00 1.49
CA ILE A 87 -4.89 -6.93 0.61
C ILE A 87 -3.53 -6.42 1.11
N LEU A 88 -3.37 -6.28 2.42
CA LEU A 88 -2.17 -5.68 3.04
C LEU A 88 -1.15 -6.73 3.47
N ALA A 89 -1.26 -7.96 2.94
CA ALA A 89 -0.29 -9.02 3.18
C ALA A 89 1.11 -8.63 2.67
N SER A 90 1.20 -7.89 1.56
CA SER A 90 2.44 -7.32 1.05
C SER A 90 2.16 -6.13 0.13
N ILE A 91 3.20 -5.34 -0.19
CA ILE A 91 3.10 -4.28 -1.21
C ILE A 91 2.65 -4.86 -2.56
N ASP A 92 3.13 -6.03 -2.96
CA ASP A 92 2.72 -6.68 -4.22
C ASP A 92 1.22 -6.99 -4.22
N THR A 93 0.70 -7.50 -3.11
CA THR A 93 -0.71 -7.84 -2.96
C THR A 93 -1.61 -6.61 -3.04
N LEU A 94 -1.19 -5.51 -2.41
CA LEU A 94 -1.86 -4.22 -2.50
C LEU A 94 -1.88 -3.70 -3.94
N ALA A 95 -0.74 -3.74 -4.64
CA ALA A 95 -0.65 -3.32 -6.04
C ALA A 95 -1.58 -4.15 -6.94
N ASN A 96 -1.61 -5.47 -6.76
CA ASN A 96 -2.52 -6.34 -7.52
C ASN A 96 -3.99 -6.01 -7.25
N HIS A 97 -4.35 -5.75 -5.98
CA HIS A 97 -5.71 -5.38 -5.61
C HIS A 97 -6.16 -4.08 -6.32
N ILE A 98 -5.33 -3.04 -6.27
CA ILE A 98 -5.60 -1.76 -6.94
C ILE A 98 -5.78 -1.98 -8.45
N LEU A 99 -4.89 -2.73 -9.11
CA LEU A 99 -5.01 -3.00 -10.54
C LEU A 99 -6.27 -3.79 -10.88
N ASP A 100 -6.56 -4.85 -10.15
CA ASP A 100 -7.67 -5.74 -10.47
C ASP A 100 -9.04 -5.07 -10.26
N LYS A 101 -9.15 -4.17 -9.28
CA LYS A 101 -10.33 -3.30 -9.11
C LYS A 101 -10.54 -2.39 -10.32
N ASN A 102 -9.45 -1.84 -10.86
CA ASN A 102 -9.48 -0.88 -11.96
C ASN A 102 -9.38 -1.52 -13.37
N LYS A 103 -9.29 -2.85 -13.46
CA LYS A 103 -9.50 -3.60 -14.72
C LYS A 103 -10.95 -3.98 -14.97
N LYS A 104 -11.79 -3.95 -13.92
CA LYS A 104 -13.20 -4.37 -13.97
C LYS A 104 -14.18 -3.20 -14.07
N SER A 105 -13.70 -1.97 -13.90
CA SER A 105 -14.39 -0.73 -14.25
C SER A 105 -14.16 -0.38 -15.72
#